data_AF-A0A6P1GQ02-F1
#
_entry.id   AF-A0A6P1GQ02-F1
#
_cell.length_a   1.000
_cell.length_b   1.000
_cell.length_c   1.000
_cell.angle_alpha   90.00
_cell.angle_beta   90.00
_cell.angle_gamma   90.00
#
_symmetry.space_group_name_H-M   'P 1'
#
loop_
_entity.id
_entity.type
_entity.pdbx_description
1 polymer ?
#
loop_
_entity_poly.entity_id
_entity_poly.type
_entity_poly.pdbx_seq_one_letter_code
_entity_poly.pdbx_strand_id
1 'polypeptide(L)'
;MAGCAAARSGLLERITLRDAAGWLIVSILAISTLPLMLLIRGRLGGFEGGWNINAFYYAIWDPAVAFGVILGLLAAAQRWGRNSTQIVSRLGSTAFGALILHPPVLVALSVLAMPWAEAPVLKFIVISCAACVASFALSAAIKSLPGVSKII
;
A
#
# COMPACT_ATOMS: atom_id res chain seq x y z
N MET A 1 21.74 -7.47 4.59
CA MET A 1 22.21 -8.70 3.92
C MET A 1 21.17 -9.83 3.88
N ALA A 2 20.22 -9.91 4.81
CA ALA A 2 19.14 -10.92 4.74
C ALA A 2 18.24 -10.82 3.49
N GLY A 3 17.96 -9.61 2.99
CA GLY A 3 17.12 -9.39 1.80
C GLY A 3 17.70 -9.97 0.50
N CYS A 4 19.01 -9.84 0.26
CA CYS A 4 19.65 -10.39 -0.94
C CYS A 4 19.78 -11.92 -0.90
N ALA A 5 19.94 -12.49 0.30
CA ALA A 5 19.96 -13.94 0.50
C ALA A 5 18.56 -14.56 0.28
N ALA A 6 17.50 -13.88 0.75
CA ALA A 6 16.11 -14.29 0.55
C ALA A 6 15.65 -14.17 -0.91
N ALA A 7 16.16 -13.19 -1.66
CA ALA A 7 15.90 -13.06 -3.10
C ALA A 7 16.49 -14.23 -3.91
N ARG A 8 17.65 -14.76 -3.49
CA ARG A 8 18.29 -15.91 -4.15
C ARG A 8 17.65 -17.26 -3.85
N SER A 9 16.95 -17.41 -2.73
CA SER A 9 16.34 -18.68 -2.35
C SER A 9 14.97 -18.94 -2.98
N GLY A 10 14.42 -17.97 -3.72
CA GLY A 10 13.06 -18.06 -4.29
C GLY A 10 12.02 -18.33 -3.20
N LEU A 11 12.27 -17.89 -1.96
CA LEU A 11 11.43 -18.20 -0.80
C LEU A 11 10.00 -17.75 -1.04
N LEU A 12 9.83 -16.59 -1.70
CA LEU A 12 8.54 -16.01 -2.09
C LEU A 12 7.86 -16.77 -3.23
N GLU A 13 8.61 -17.37 -4.15
CA GLU A 13 8.08 -18.24 -5.23
C GLU A 13 7.57 -19.58 -4.69
N ARG A 14 8.07 -20.02 -3.53
CA ARG A 14 7.66 -21.26 -2.86
C ARG A 14 6.48 -21.08 -1.91
N ILE A 15 6.02 -19.85 -1.67
CA ILE A 15 4.86 -19.59 -0.82
C ILE A 15 3.62 -20.15 -1.50
N THR A 16 3.08 -21.21 -0.93
CA THR A 16 1.86 -21.84 -1.42
C THR A 16 0.65 -20.98 -1.05
N LEU A 17 -0.37 -20.94 -1.91
CA LEU A 17 -1.66 -20.28 -1.65
C LEU A 17 -2.28 -20.68 -0.31
N ARG A 18 -1.98 -21.88 0.18
CA ARG A 18 -2.46 -22.41 1.46
C ARG A 18 -1.86 -21.68 2.66
N ASP A 19 -0.59 -21.30 2.57
CA ASP A 19 0.12 -20.54 3.61
C ASP A 19 -0.34 -19.08 3.58
N ALA A 20 -0.44 -18.49 2.39
CA ALA A 20 -0.95 -17.13 2.22
C ALA A 20 -2.42 -16.99 2.67
N ALA A 21 -3.28 -18.00 2.45
CA ALA A 21 -4.68 -17.97 2.88
C ALA A 21 -4.82 -17.91 4.40
N GLY A 22 -3.97 -18.63 5.15
CA GLY A 22 -3.95 -18.55 6.62
C GLY A 22 -3.62 -17.14 7.10
N TRP A 23 -2.60 -16.52 6.51
CA TRP A 23 -2.22 -15.14 6.83
C TRP A 23 -3.28 -14.11 6.39
N LEU A 24 -3.96 -14.33 5.28
CA LEU A 24 -5.04 -13.47 4.80
C LEU A 24 -6.23 -13.53 5.77
N ILE A 25 -6.58 -14.71 6.28
CA ILE A 25 -7.60 -14.86 7.33
C ILE A 25 -7.18 -14.13 8.61
N VAL A 26 -5.92 -14.24 9.02
CA VAL A 26 -5.37 -13.50 10.16
C VAL A 26 -5.49 -11.99 9.93
N SER A 27 -5.17 -11.48 8.74
CA SER A 27 -5.35 -10.06 8.43
C SER A 27 -6.82 -9.65 8.39
N ILE A 28 -7.73 -10.48 7.88
CA ILE A 28 -9.18 -10.17 7.91
C ILE A 28 -9.69 -10.12 9.34
N LEU A 29 -9.29 -11.08 10.18
CA LEU A 29 -9.61 -11.09 11.60
C LEU A 29 -9.03 -9.84 12.29
N ALA A 30 -7.77 -9.51 12.01
CA ALA A 30 -7.14 -8.31 12.54
C ALA A 30 -7.90 -7.04 12.09
N ILE A 31 -8.23 -6.89 10.80
CA ILE A 31 -9.05 -5.78 10.31
C ILE A 31 -10.38 -5.68 11.06
N SER A 32 -11.02 -6.82 11.35
CA SER A 32 -12.27 -6.88 12.13
C SER A 32 -12.09 -6.50 13.61
N THR A 33 -10.90 -6.71 14.19
CA THR A 33 -10.62 -6.29 15.58
C THR A 33 -10.49 -4.78 15.74
N LEU A 34 -10.17 -4.03 14.67
CA LEU A 34 -10.04 -2.57 14.72
C LEU A 34 -11.35 -1.83 15.09
N PRO A 35 -12.50 -2.07 14.41
CA PRO A 35 -13.76 -1.44 14.78
C PRO A 35 -14.21 -1.82 16.19
N LEU A 36 -13.94 -3.06 16.62
CA LEU A 36 -14.21 -3.48 18.01
C LEU A 36 -13.40 -2.65 19.01
N MET A 37 -12.10 -2.45 18.74
CA MET A 37 -11.21 -1.64 19.58
C MET A 37 -11.60 -0.15 19.58
N LEU A 38 -12.06 0.38 18.44
CA LEU A 38 -12.58 1.75 18.33
C LEU A 38 -13.91 1.92 19.08
N LEU A 39 -14.79 0.93 19.09
CA LEU A 39 -16.04 0.98 19.86
C LEU A 39 -15.78 0.98 21.38
N ILE A 40 -14.81 0.19 21.85
CA ILE A 40 -14.52 0.06 23.28
C ILE A 40 -13.61 1.20 23.77
N ARG A 41 -12.60 1.59 22.99
CA ARG A 41 -11.52 2.49 23.43
C ARG A 41 -11.29 3.69 22.51
N GLY A 42 -12.10 3.90 21.48
CA GLY A 42 -11.96 5.03 20.55
C GLY A 42 -12.01 6.40 21.25
N ARG A 43 -12.78 6.51 22.34
CA ARG A 43 -12.85 7.72 23.17
C ARG A 43 -11.59 8.03 23.97
N LEU A 44 -10.72 7.04 24.20
CA LEU A 44 -9.47 7.21 24.96
C LEU A 44 -8.31 7.73 24.10
N GLY A 45 -8.47 7.77 22.77
CA GLY A 45 -7.42 8.19 21.85
C GLY A 45 -6.15 7.32 21.92
N GLY A 46 -5.03 7.82 21.41
CA GLY A 46 -3.72 7.17 21.56
C GLY A 46 -3.41 6.03 20.58
N PHE A 47 -4.05 6.01 19.41
CA PHE A 47 -3.71 5.10 18.30
C PHE A 47 -2.55 5.62 17.45
N GLU A 48 -2.37 6.95 17.39
CA GLU A 48 -1.32 7.61 16.61
C GLU A 48 0.09 7.45 17.24
N GLY A 49 0.15 7.07 18.53
CA GLY A 49 1.40 6.81 19.25
C GLY A 49 1.30 7.04 20.76
N GLY A 50 2.44 6.87 21.45
CA GLY A 50 2.60 7.10 22.88
C GLY A 50 2.71 5.82 23.72
N TRP A 51 2.90 5.99 25.03
CA TRP A 51 3.09 4.88 25.98
C TRP A 51 1.74 4.35 26.50
N ASN A 52 0.92 3.88 25.57
CA ASN A 52 -0.44 3.41 25.83
C ASN A 52 -0.67 2.03 25.22
N ILE A 53 -1.57 1.26 25.84
CA ILE A 53 -1.99 -0.06 25.33
C ILE A 53 -2.58 0.04 23.92
N ASN A 54 -3.24 1.16 23.59
CA ASN A 54 -3.81 1.39 22.25
C ASN A 54 -2.72 1.52 21.17
N ALA A 55 -1.63 2.24 21.47
CA ALA A 55 -0.48 2.37 20.58
C ALA A 55 0.26 1.03 20.42
N PHE A 56 0.41 0.26 21.51
CA PHE A 56 1.02 -1.08 21.45
C PHE A 56 0.20 -2.05 20.59
N TYR A 57 -1.13 -2.06 20.78
CA TYR A 57 -2.03 -2.84 19.95
C TYR A 57 -1.94 -2.43 18.48
N TYR A 58 -1.98 -1.12 18.19
CA TYR A 58 -1.92 -0.61 16.81
C TYR A 58 -0.57 -0.93 16.14
N ALA A 59 0.54 -0.85 16.88
CA ALA A 59 1.88 -1.19 16.39
C ALA A 59 2.05 -2.68 16.03
N ILE A 60 1.27 -3.58 16.64
CA ILE A 60 1.24 -5.01 16.26
C ILE A 60 0.22 -5.24 15.14
N TRP A 61 -0.92 -4.56 15.21
CA TRP A 61 -2.01 -4.69 14.27
C TRP A 61 -1.59 -4.28 12.86
N ASP A 62 -0.91 -3.15 12.71
CA ASP A 62 -0.50 -2.60 11.41
C ASP A 62 0.39 -3.57 10.60
N PRO A 63 1.52 -4.08 11.12
CA PRO A 63 2.33 -5.04 10.40
C PRO A 63 1.60 -6.36 10.16
N ALA A 64 0.78 -6.84 11.12
CA ALA A 64 0.03 -8.09 10.94
C ALA A 64 -0.97 -8.01 9.77
N VAL A 65 -1.67 -6.88 9.63
CA VAL A 65 -2.55 -6.62 8.48
C VAL A 65 -1.74 -6.45 7.20
N ALA A 66 -0.68 -5.64 7.23
CA ALA A 66 0.17 -5.40 6.08
C ALA A 66 0.76 -6.72 5.52
N PHE A 67 1.30 -7.59 6.37
CA PHE A 67 1.91 -8.84 5.93
C PHE A 67 0.90 -9.78 5.27
N GLY A 68 -0.26 -10.03 5.87
CA GLY A 68 -1.21 -10.97 5.27
C GLY A 68 -1.91 -10.40 4.03
N VAL A 69 -2.08 -9.07 3.92
CA VAL A 69 -2.53 -8.43 2.68
C VAL A 69 -1.47 -8.58 1.59
N ILE A 70 -0.19 -8.27 1.87
CA ILE A 70 0.90 -8.41 0.90
C ILE A 70 1.05 -9.87 0.44
N LEU A 71 1.02 -10.83 1.36
CA LEU A 71 1.10 -12.27 1.06
C LEU A 71 -0.12 -12.74 0.25
N GLY A 72 -1.31 -12.28 0.59
CA GLY A 72 -2.54 -12.57 -0.14
C GLY A 72 -2.50 -12.05 -1.58
N LEU A 73 -2.11 -10.78 -1.77
CA LEU A 73 -1.90 -10.18 -3.09
C LEU A 73 -0.81 -10.88 -3.88
N LEU A 74 0.30 -11.26 -3.24
CA LEU A 74 1.40 -11.98 -3.89
C LEU A 74 0.93 -13.35 -4.40
N ALA A 75 0.23 -14.12 -3.57
CA ALA A 75 -0.27 -15.43 -3.95
C ALA A 75 -1.36 -15.32 -5.05
N ALA A 76 -2.21 -14.30 -4.97
CA ALA A 76 -3.17 -13.97 -6.02
C ALA A 76 -2.47 -13.62 -7.34
N ALA A 77 -1.43 -12.79 -7.30
CA ALA A 77 -0.62 -12.42 -8.47
C ALA A 77 0.13 -13.62 -9.06
N GLN A 78 0.64 -14.55 -8.25
CA GLN A 78 1.29 -15.77 -8.75
C GLN A 78 0.30 -16.73 -9.44
N ARG A 79 -0.96 -16.76 -8.97
CA ARG A 79 -2.02 -17.62 -9.54
C ARG A 79 -2.64 -17.01 -10.80
N TRP A 80 -2.99 -15.73 -10.75
CA TRP A 80 -3.73 -15.04 -11.84
C TRP A 80 -2.84 -14.20 -12.75
N GLY A 81 -1.64 -13.82 -12.32
CA GLY A 81 -0.70 -12.99 -13.11
C GLY A 81 -0.07 -13.70 -14.31
N ARG A 82 -0.24 -15.03 -14.43
CA ARG A 82 0.15 -15.80 -15.64
C ARG A 82 -0.56 -15.32 -16.90
N ASN A 83 -1.74 -14.71 -16.78
CA ASN A 83 -2.50 -14.13 -17.88
C ASN A 83 -2.58 -12.59 -17.76
N SER A 84 -1.52 -11.94 -17.27
CA SER A 84 -1.51 -10.48 -17.14
C SER A 84 -1.53 -9.79 -18.51
N THR A 85 -2.55 -8.96 -18.74
CA THR A 85 -2.65 -8.12 -19.94
C THR A 85 -1.47 -7.14 -19.98
N GLN A 86 -1.05 -6.73 -21.18
CA GLN A 86 0.03 -5.75 -21.40
C GLN A 86 -0.12 -4.47 -20.56
N ILE A 87 -1.36 -4.06 -20.27
CA ILE A 87 -1.70 -2.92 -19.40
C ILE A 87 -1.25 -3.18 -17.96
N VAL A 88 -1.57 -4.35 -17.40
CA VAL A 88 -1.22 -4.73 -16.02
C VAL A 88 0.29 -4.82 -15.85
N SER A 89 0.99 -5.39 -16.84
CA SER A 89 2.46 -5.45 -16.85
C SER A 89 3.08 -4.05 -16.87
N ARG A 90 2.57 -3.15 -17.72
CA ARG A 90 3.04 -1.75 -17.77
C ARG A 90 2.80 -1.02 -16.45
N LEU A 91 1.60 -1.12 -15.88
CA LEU A 91 1.24 -0.51 -14.60
C LEU A 91 2.12 -1.04 -13.47
N GLY A 92 2.33 -2.36 -13.39
CA GLY A 92 3.20 -2.99 -12.39
C GLY A 92 4.64 -2.47 -12.49
N SER A 93 5.13 -2.28 -13.70
CA SER A 93 6.49 -1.75 -13.94
C SER A 93 6.64 -0.28 -13.50
N THR A 94 5.56 0.49 -13.44
CA THR A 94 5.56 1.89 -12.98
C THR A 94 5.07 2.05 -11.54
N ALA A 95 4.57 0.98 -10.91
CA ALA A 95 3.96 1.04 -9.59
C ALA A 95 4.96 1.47 -8.51
N PHE A 96 6.21 1.00 -8.58
CA PHE A 96 7.25 1.39 -7.61
C PHE A 96 7.59 2.88 -7.71
N GLY A 97 7.75 3.42 -8.92
CA GLY A 97 7.94 4.85 -9.13
C GLY A 97 6.73 5.67 -8.67
N ALA A 98 5.51 5.18 -8.92
CA ALA A 98 4.29 5.85 -8.47
C ALA A 98 4.18 5.89 -6.94
N LEU A 99 4.58 4.81 -6.25
CA LEU A 99 4.62 4.74 -4.78
C LEU A 99 5.55 5.80 -4.18
N ILE A 100 6.72 6.02 -4.79
CA ILE A 100 7.70 7.02 -4.35
C ILE A 100 7.21 8.45 -4.64
N LEU A 101 6.59 8.64 -5.81
CA LEU A 101 6.14 9.96 -6.27
C LEU A 101 4.79 10.37 -5.68
N HIS A 102 4.01 9.44 -5.16
CA HIS A 102 2.69 9.75 -4.62
C HIS A 102 2.71 10.77 -3.48
N PRO A 103 3.53 10.63 -2.42
CA PRO A 103 3.58 11.62 -1.35
C PRO A 103 3.84 13.06 -1.82
N PRO A 104 4.89 13.36 -2.62
CA PRO A 104 5.13 14.73 -3.06
C PRO A 104 4.05 15.25 -4.02
N VAL A 105 3.53 14.40 -4.93
CA VAL A 105 2.45 14.77 -5.86
C VAL A 105 1.16 15.11 -5.10
N LEU A 106 0.81 14.31 -4.09
CA LEU A 106 -0.36 14.55 -3.25
C LEU A 106 -0.24 15.86 -2.48
N VAL A 107 0.93 16.13 -1.88
CA VAL A 107 1.17 17.39 -1.15
C VAL A 107 1.07 18.58 -2.09
N ALA A 108 1.69 18.52 -3.27
CA ALA A 108 1.62 19.59 -4.25
C ALA A 108 0.16 19.89 -4.67
N LEU A 109 -0.60 18.86 -5.04
CA LEU A 109 -2.02 19.03 -5.39
C LEU A 109 -2.87 19.54 -4.23
N SER A 110 -2.57 19.10 -3.01
CA SER A 110 -3.28 19.57 -1.80
C SER A 110 -3.03 21.05 -1.54
N VAL A 111 -1.80 21.53 -1.73
CA VAL A 111 -1.44 22.96 -1.62
C VAL A 111 -2.11 23.78 -2.73
N LEU A 112 -2.11 23.29 -3.97
CA LEU A 112 -2.79 23.96 -5.08
C LEU A 112 -4.31 24.03 -4.88
N ALA A 113 -4.90 23.03 -4.23
CA ALA A 113 -6.32 23.01 -3.92
C ALA A 113 -6.67 23.79 -2.65
N MET A 114 -5.71 24.35 -1.90
CA MET A 114 -5.95 25.13 -0.69
C MET A 114 -7.01 26.26 -0.85
N PRO A 115 -7.04 27.05 -1.94
CA PRO A 115 -8.06 28.10 -2.13
C PRO A 115 -9.46 27.56 -2.46
N TRP A 116 -9.64 26.27 -2.74
CA TRP A 116 -10.96 25.68 -3.01
C TRP A 116 -11.77 25.52 -1.71
N ALA A 117 -12.87 26.26 -1.61
CA ALA A 117 -13.83 26.26 -0.49
C ALA A 117 -14.96 25.22 -0.65
N GLU A 118 -14.72 24.16 -1.42
CA GLU A 118 -15.69 23.08 -1.63
C GLU A 118 -15.79 22.14 -0.42
N ALA A 119 -16.84 21.31 -0.40
CA ALA A 119 -17.05 20.29 0.64
C ALA A 119 -15.78 19.43 0.85
N PRO A 120 -15.30 19.26 2.10
CA PRO A 120 -14.03 18.58 2.38
C PRO A 120 -13.92 17.17 1.77
N VAL A 121 -15.03 16.44 1.72
CA VAL A 121 -15.10 15.08 1.16
C VAL A 121 -14.90 15.09 -0.35
N LEU A 122 -15.55 16.02 -1.05
CA LEU A 122 -15.43 16.12 -2.51
C LEU A 122 -13.98 16.48 -2.89
N LYS A 123 -13.42 17.45 -2.18
CA LYS A 123 -12.02 17.88 -2.33
C LYS A 123 -11.05 16.72 -2.08
N PHE A 124 -11.27 15.93 -1.04
CA PHE A 124 -10.47 14.75 -0.76
C PHE A 124 -10.52 13.71 -1.89
N ILE A 125 -11.70 13.37 -2.39
CA ILE A 125 -11.85 12.38 -3.47
C ILE A 125 -11.16 12.88 -4.75
N VAL A 126 -11.40 14.13 -5.14
CA VAL A 126 -10.84 14.71 -6.36
C VAL A 126 -9.31 14.77 -6.28
N ILE A 127 -8.76 15.29 -5.18
CA ILE A 127 -7.31 15.41 -5.00
C ILE A 127 -6.66 14.02 -4.95
N SER A 128 -7.26 13.07 -4.24
CA SER A 128 -6.71 11.71 -4.12
C SER A 128 -6.70 10.98 -5.47
N CYS A 129 -7.79 11.07 -6.24
CA CYS A 129 -7.84 10.50 -7.59
C CYS A 129 -6.83 11.18 -8.51
N ALA A 130 -6.76 12.52 -8.50
CA ALA A 130 -5.82 13.28 -9.30
C ALA A 130 -4.36 12.93 -8.94
N ALA A 131 -4.04 12.82 -7.65
CA ALA A 131 -2.72 12.45 -7.17
C ALA A 131 -2.34 11.04 -7.62
N CYS A 132 -3.26 10.08 -7.55
CA CYS A 132 -3.00 8.72 -8.00
C CYS A 132 -2.69 8.69 -9.51
N VAL A 133 -3.53 9.31 -10.34
CA VAL A 133 -3.32 9.37 -11.79
C VAL A 133 -2.02 10.11 -12.14
N ALA A 134 -1.77 11.26 -11.51
CA ALA A 134 -0.57 12.03 -11.72
C ALA A 134 0.69 11.26 -11.32
N SER A 135 0.65 10.49 -10.23
CA SER A 135 1.79 9.69 -9.76
C SER A 135 2.15 8.57 -10.75
N PHE A 136 1.14 7.88 -11.30
CA PHE A 136 1.36 6.87 -12.34
C PHE A 136 1.85 7.50 -13.65
N ALA A 137 1.28 8.64 -14.05
CA ALA A 137 1.70 9.35 -15.26
C ALA A 137 3.15 9.85 -15.15
N LEU A 138 3.51 10.43 -14.00
CA LEU A 138 4.85 10.93 -13.74
C LEU A 138 5.86 9.78 -13.65
N SER A 139 5.49 8.67 -13.01
CA SER A 139 6.30 7.45 -12.98
C SER A 139 6.55 6.89 -14.39
N ALA A 140 5.52 6.84 -15.24
CA ALA A 140 5.66 6.41 -16.62
C ALA A 140 6.57 7.36 -17.44
N ALA A 141 6.45 8.68 -17.23
CA ALA A 141 7.27 9.69 -17.89
C ALA A 141 8.73 9.67 -17.41
N ILE A 142 8.98 9.38 -16.13
CA ILE A 142 10.35 9.24 -15.60
C ILE A 142 10.97 7.93 -16.12
N LYS A 143 10.17 6.86 -16.26
CA LYS A 143 10.64 5.58 -16.79
C LYS A 143 11.00 5.65 -18.27
N SER A 144 10.42 6.56 -19.06
CA SER A 144 10.80 6.78 -20.45
C SER A 144 12.12 7.53 -20.64
N LEU A 145 12.72 8.08 -19.57
CA LEU A 145 14.04 8.71 -19.61
C LEU A 145 15.16 7.64 -19.54
N PRO A 146 16.08 7.58 -20.52
CA PRO A 146 17.14 6.58 -20.59
C PRO A 146 18.17 6.83 -19.48
N GLY A 147 18.06 6.07 -18.38
CA GLY A 147 18.96 6.15 -17.23
C GLY A 147 18.28 5.74 -15.92
N VAL A 148 17.00 6.12 -15.75
CA VAL A 148 16.25 5.85 -14.52
C VAL A 148 15.57 4.47 -14.56
N SER A 149 15.21 3.96 -15.74
CA SER A 149 14.60 2.63 -15.92
C SER A 149 15.45 1.45 -15.40
N LYS A 150 16.71 1.67 -15.01
CA LYS A 150 17.57 0.64 -14.41
C LYS A 150 17.46 0.57 -12.88
N ILE A 151 16.82 1.56 -12.27
CA ILE A 151 16.75 1.76 -10.81
C ILE A 151 15.29 1.63 -10.29
N ILE A 152 14.29 1.84 -11.15
CA ILE A 152 12.84 1.74 -10.87
C ILE A 152 12.16 0.61 -11.65
#